data_AF-A0A848B5W7-F1
#
_entry.id   AF-A0A848B5W7-F1
#
_cell.length_a   1.000
_cell.length_b   1.000
_cell.length_c   1.000
_cell.angle_alpha   90.00
_cell.angle_beta   90.00
_cell.angle_gamma   90.00
#
_symmetry.space_group_name_H-M   'P 1'
#
loop_
_entity.id
_entity.type
_entity.pdbx_description
1 polymer ?
#
loop_
_entity_poly.entity_id
_entity_poly.type
_entity_poly.pdbx_seq_one_letter_code
_entity_poly.pdbx_strand_id
1 'polypeptide(L)'
;MKIKKSALLDALKVLGKVVSQTSPVEVQRSVRFLGVGAQVWLTATDGVESVMIEVAGDVGKMEDFAVEYKALRELIRSTRGGEVEVTGKRLDWPETEAVPDDAVTVELPP
;
A
#
# COMPACT_ATOMS: atom_id res chain seq x y z
N MET A 1 6.73 10.50 3.89
CA MET A 1 7.42 9.35 3.26
C MET A 1 7.85 9.61 1.81
N LYS A 2 9.07 9.23 1.38
CA LYS A 2 9.52 9.32 -0.03
C LYS A 2 9.69 7.94 -0.66
N ILE A 3 9.22 7.78 -1.90
CA ILE A 3 9.27 6.51 -2.65
C ILE A 3 9.61 6.78 -4.12
N LYS A 4 10.34 5.86 -4.77
CA LYS A 4 10.52 5.90 -6.23
C LYS A 4 9.17 5.83 -6.94
N LYS A 5 8.93 6.76 -7.86
CA LYS A 5 7.70 6.84 -8.65
C LYS A 5 7.39 5.55 -9.41
N SER A 6 8.42 4.91 -9.98
CA SER A 6 8.27 3.64 -10.70
C SER A 6 7.84 2.51 -9.77
N ALA A 7 8.48 2.38 -8.60
CA ALA A 7 8.14 1.36 -7.62
C ALA A 7 6.70 1.53 -7.11
N LEU A 8 6.29 2.76 -6.80
CA LEU A 8 4.91 3.04 -6.40
C LEU A 8 3.94 2.71 -7.54
N LEU A 9 4.24 3.10 -8.79
CA LEU A 9 3.41 2.79 -9.94
C LEU A 9 3.23 1.28 -10.14
N ASP A 10 4.31 0.51 -10.04
CA ASP A 10 4.28 -0.94 -10.21
C ASP A 10 3.48 -1.62 -9.09
N ALA A 11 3.66 -1.18 -7.83
CA ALA A 11 2.84 -1.65 -6.73
C ALA A 11 1.35 -1.34 -6.95
N LEU A 12 0.99 -0.13 -7.42
CA LEU A 12 -0.40 0.23 -7.68
C LEU A 12 -1.05 -0.53 -8.85
N LYS A 13 -0.26 -1.15 -9.75
CA LYS A 13 -0.81 -2.06 -10.77
C LYS A 13 -1.36 -3.35 -10.14
N VAL A 14 -0.70 -3.83 -9.08
CA VAL A 14 -1.10 -5.03 -8.35
C VAL A 14 -2.20 -4.67 -7.35
N LEU A 15 -1.97 -3.69 -6.48
CA LEU A 15 -2.94 -3.29 -5.45
C LEU A 15 -4.25 -2.76 -6.03
N GLY A 16 -4.20 -2.15 -7.22
CA GLY A 16 -5.39 -1.70 -7.93
C GLY A 16 -6.36 -2.81 -8.34
N LYS A 17 -5.95 -4.09 -8.27
CA LYS A 17 -6.83 -5.24 -8.49
C LYS A 17 -7.70 -5.57 -7.26
N VAL A 18 -7.26 -5.15 -6.07
CA VAL A 18 -7.93 -5.42 -4.79
C VAL A 18 -8.71 -4.20 -4.32
N VAL A 19 -8.21 -2.99 -4.58
CA VAL A 19 -8.91 -1.76 -4.19
C VAL A 19 -10.29 -1.68 -4.85
N SER A 20 -11.33 -1.49 -4.03
CA SER A 20 -12.70 -1.24 -4.46
C SER A 20 -13.00 0.27 -4.46
N GLN A 21 -12.68 0.97 -5.55
CA GLN A 21 -12.75 2.44 -5.65
C GLN A 21 -14.14 3.05 -5.42
N THR A 22 -15.21 2.28 -5.57
CA THR A 22 -16.60 2.72 -5.34
C THR A 22 -17.17 2.21 -4.02
N SER A 23 -16.38 1.52 -3.19
CA SER A 23 -16.83 1.01 -1.90
C SER A 23 -17.24 2.16 -0.98
N PRO A 24 -18.32 2.02 -0.19
CA PRO A 24 -18.62 2.97 0.88
C PRO A 24 -17.56 2.93 2.00
N VAL A 25 -16.79 1.84 2.11
CA VAL A 25 -15.76 1.65 3.13
C VAL A 25 -14.45 2.29 2.69
N GLU A 26 -13.97 3.27 3.44
CA GLU A 26 -12.79 4.07 3.06
C GLU A 26 -11.49 3.25 2.99
N VAL A 27 -11.30 2.31 3.90
CA VAL A 27 -10.16 1.37 3.87
C VAL A 27 -10.08 0.64 2.53
N GLN A 28 -11.23 0.21 2.00
CA GLN A 28 -11.28 -0.55 0.74
C GLN A 28 -11.02 0.32 -0.50
N ARG A 29 -11.12 1.65 -0.38
CA ARG A 29 -10.72 2.61 -1.43
C ARG A 29 -9.25 3.04 -1.33
N SER A 30 -8.58 2.66 -0.24
CA SER A 30 -7.29 3.22 0.16
C SER A 30 -6.15 2.20 0.08
N VAL A 31 -4.93 2.72 0.05
CA VAL A 31 -3.70 1.95 0.27
C VAL A 31 -3.09 2.41 1.58
N ARG A 32 -2.79 1.47 2.48
CA ARG A 32 -2.02 1.71 3.70
C ARG A 32 -0.53 1.74 3.37
N PHE A 33 0.16 2.67 3.98
CA PHE A 33 1.62 2.83 3.95
C PHE A 33 2.10 2.64 5.38
N LEU A 34 2.82 1.54 5.61
CA LEU A 34 3.60 1.32 6.82
C LEU A 34 5.07 1.47 6.47
N GLY A 35 5.75 2.45 7.03
CA GLY A 35 7.15 2.70 6.75
C GLY A 35 8.04 2.49 7.97
N VAL A 36 9.14 1.78 7.81
CA VAL A 36 10.17 1.58 8.85
C VAL A 36 11.55 1.68 8.21
N GLY A 37 12.30 2.75 8.53
CA GLY A 37 13.64 2.99 8.01
C GLY A 37 13.66 3.13 6.48
N ALA A 38 14.22 2.14 5.78
CA ALA A 38 14.33 2.13 4.32
C ALA A 38 13.24 1.29 3.61
N GLN A 39 12.32 0.70 4.37
CA GLN A 39 11.29 -0.21 3.87
C GLN A 39 9.90 0.39 4.05
N VAL A 40 9.06 0.17 3.05
CA VAL A 40 7.65 0.56 3.04
C VAL A 40 6.81 -0.64 2.63
N TRP A 41 5.85 -1.00 3.46
CA TRP A 41 4.80 -1.97 3.13
C TRP A 41 3.54 -1.23 2.68
N LEU A 42 3.11 -1.56 1.46
CA LEU A 42 1.91 -1.05 0.84
C LEU A 42 0.82 -2.11 0.92
N THR A 43 -0.29 -1.81 1.57
CA THR A 43 -1.37 -2.79 1.78
C THR A 43 -2.69 -2.28 1.21
N ALA A 44 -3.41 -3.15 0.51
CA ALA A 44 -4.80 -2.93 0.10
C ALA A 44 -5.67 -4.12 0.53
N THR A 45 -6.96 -3.90 0.66
CA THR A 45 -7.95 -4.93 0.99
C THR A 45 -9.30 -4.60 0.36
N ASP A 46 -10.06 -5.62 -0.02
CA ASP A 46 -11.47 -5.49 -0.43
C ASP A 46 -12.44 -5.81 0.73
N GLY A 47 -11.91 -6.06 1.94
CA GLY A 47 -12.64 -6.49 3.12
C GLY A 47 -12.73 -8.00 3.30
N VAL A 48 -12.24 -8.79 2.34
CA VAL A 48 -12.15 -10.25 2.41
C VAL A 48 -10.68 -10.67 2.33
N GLU A 49 -9.96 -10.17 1.34
CA GLU A 49 -8.54 -10.46 1.12
C GLU A 49 -7.69 -9.23 1.42
N SER A 50 -6.42 -9.45 1.77
CA SER A 50 -5.43 -8.40 1.88
C SER A 50 -4.18 -8.74 1.08
N VAL A 51 -3.72 -7.77 0.28
CA VAL A 51 -2.46 -7.87 -0.46
C VAL A 51 -1.50 -6.83 0.06
N MET A 52 -0.29 -7.29 0.39
CA MET A 52 0.81 -6.49 0.87
C MET A 52 1.98 -6.57 -0.11
N ILE A 53 2.60 -5.42 -0.41
CA ILE A 53 3.78 -5.31 -1.27
C ILE A 53 4.83 -4.50 -0.53
N GLU A 54 6.05 -5.04 -0.44
CA GLU A 54 7.20 -4.30 0.07
C GLU A 54 7.86 -3.50 -1.06
N VAL A 55 8.18 -2.24 -0.79
CA VAL A 55 8.96 -1.37 -1.67
C VAL A 55 10.04 -0.64 -0.88
N ALA A 56 11.14 -0.31 -1.55
CA ALA A 56 12.15 0.58 -1.00
C ALA A 56 11.60 2.02 -0.89
N GLY A 57 11.86 2.68 0.23
CA GLY A 57 11.50 4.07 0.47
C GLY A 57 12.47 4.73 1.44
N ASP A 58 12.28 6.03 1.66
CA ASP A 58 12.99 6.78 2.70
C ASP A 58 11.96 7.26 3.73
N VAL A 59 12.06 6.64 4.92
CA VAL A 59 11.15 6.82 6.05
C VAL A 59 11.99 7.19 7.27
N GLY A 60 12.15 8.49 7.51
CA GLY A 60 12.97 8.98 8.62
C GLY A 60 12.48 8.52 10.00
N LYS A 61 11.16 8.48 10.21
CA LYS A 61 10.51 7.94 11.42
C LYS A 61 9.40 6.98 11.02
N MET A 62 9.10 6.01 11.87
CA MET A 62 7.99 5.09 11.63
C MET A 62 6.69 5.87 11.32
N GLU A 63 6.11 5.58 10.16
CA GLU A 63 4.89 6.22 9.66
C GLU A 63 3.85 5.14 9.35
N ASP A 64 2.60 5.39 9.72
CA ASP A 64 1.45 4.53 9.41
C ASP A 64 0.25 5.41 9.03
N PHE A 65 -0.09 5.41 7.74
CA PHE A 65 -1.18 6.20 7.18
C PHE A 65 -1.77 5.52 5.96
N ALA A 66 -2.88 6.03 5.46
CA ALA A 66 -3.52 5.58 4.23
C ALA A 66 -3.84 6.75 3.30
N VAL A 67 -3.89 6.44 2.01
CA VAL A 67 -4.24 7.38 0.94
C VAL A 67 -5.20 6.68 -0.02
N GLU A 68 -6.27 7.37 -0.42
CA GLU A 68 -7.18 6.83 -1.44
C GLU A 68 -6.43 6.54 -2.75
N TYR A 69 -6.71 5.40 -3.36
CA TYR A 69 -6.04 4.93 -4.58
C TYR A 69 -6.14 5.94 -5.74
N LYS A 70 -7.28 6.62 -5.86
CA LYS A 70 -7.48 7.66 -6.87
C LYS A 70 -6.52 8.84 -6.67
N ALA A 71 -6.33 9.28 -5.42
CA ALA A 71 -5.41 10.36 -5.10
C ALA A 71 -3.95 9.96 -5.39
N LEU A 72 -3.57 8.70 -5.14
CA LEU A 72 -2.24 8.19 -5.52
C LEU A 72 -2.03 8.17 -7.04
N ARG A 73 -3.04 7.75 -7.80
CA ARG A 73 -3.02 7.78 -9.27
C ARG A 73 -2.90 9.21 -9.82
N GLU A 74 -3.53 10.17 -9.18
CA GLU A 74 -3.42 11.59 -9.51
C GLU A 74 -2.04 12.15 -9.18
N LEU A 75 -1.52 11.83 -7.99
CA LEU A 75 -0.19 12.21 -7.54
C LEU A 75 0.90 11.72 -8.50
N ILE A 76 0.89 10.43 -8.86
CA ILE A 76 1.85 9.88 -9.83
C ILE A 76 1.75 10.59 -11.18
N ARG A 77 0.54 10.92 -11.65
CA ARG A 77 0.37 11.62 -12.93
C ARG A 77 0.93 13.05 -12.88
N SER A 78 0.80 13.75 -11.76
CA SER A 78 1.21 15.15 -11.61
C SER A 78 2.68 15.33 -11.23
N THR A 79 3.29 14.38 -10.52
CA THR A 79 4.69 14.47 -10.10
C THR A 79 5.64 14.43 -11.30
N ARG A 80 6.47 15.48 -11.43
CA ARG A 80 7.61 15.52 -12.34
C ARG A 80 8.85 14.99 -11.61
N GLY A 81 9.58 14.06 -12.23
CA GLY A 81 10.75 13.42 -11.61
C GLY A 81 10.53 11.96 -11.24
N GLY A 82 11.57 11.34 -10.66
CA GLY A 82 11.63 9.91 -10.35
C GLY A 82 11.18 9.52 -8.94
N GLU A 83 10.91 10.49 -8.08
CA GLU A 83 10.51 10.28 -6.68
C GLU A 83 9.18 10.97 -6.39
N VAL A 84 8.41 10.40 -5.47
CA VAL A 84 7.14 10.92 -5.00
C VAL A 84 7.20 11.01 -3.48
N GLU A 85 6.78 12.16 -2.96
CA GLU A 85 6.51 12.33 -1.53
C GLU A 85 5.04 12.03 -1.27
N VAL A 86 4.79 11.03 -0.43
CA VAL A 86 3.45 10.57 -0.07
C VAL A 86 3.17 10.96 1.37
N THR A 87 2.01 11.58 1.55
CA THR A 87 1.42 11.89 2.85
C THR A 87 -0.04 11.46 2.83
N GLY A 88 -0.58 11.12 4.00
CA GLY A 88 -1.94 10.65 4.13
C GLY A 88 -2.47 10.86 5.53
N LYS A 89 -3.58 10.18 5.83
CA LYS A 89 -4.20 10.20 7.15
C LYS A 89 -4.18 8.82 7.78
N ARG A 90 -4.16 8.78 9.11
CA ARG A 90 -4.36 7.52 9.82
C ARG A 90 -5.79 7.03 9.57
N LEU A 91 -5.91 5.76 9.21
CA LEU A 91 -7.18 5.04 9.16
C LEU A 91 -7.08 3.83 10.07
N ASP A 92 -8.20 3.48 10.70
CA ASP A 92 -8.31 2.22 11.42
C ASP A 92 -8.35 1.09 10.40
N TRP A 93 -7.21 0.46 10.22
CA TRP A 93 -7.06 -0.66 9.32
C TRP A 93 -7.59 -1.93 10.00
N PRO A 94 -8.28 -2.83 9.28
CA PRO A 94 -8.74 -4.08 9.87
C PRO A 94 -7.57 -4.87 10.42
N GLU A 95 -7.78 -5.48 11.58
CA GLU A 95 -6.83 -6.41 12.16
C GLU A 95 -6.64 -7.59 11.20
N THR A 96 -5.37 -7.95 10.98
CA THR A 96 -5.06 -9.14 10.20
C THR A 96 -5.35 -10.35 11.07
N GLU A 97 -6.16 -11.28 10.54
CA GLU A 97 -6.41 -12.54 11.23
C GLU A 97 -5.07 -13.27 11.45
N ALA A 98 -4.91 -13.88 12.63
CA ALA A 98 -3.71 -14.63 12.93
C ALA A 98 -3.56 -15.78 11.94
N VAL A 99 -2.38 -15.89 11.33
CA VAL A 99 -2.07 -17.01 10.45
C VAL A 99 -2.24 -18.29 11.27
N PRO A 100 -3.07 -19.26 10.83
CA PRO A 100 -3.22 -20.52 11.52
C PRO A 100 -1.88 -21.25 11.67
N ASP A 101 -1.70 -21.96 12.77
CA ASP A 101 -0.45 -22.71 13.04
C ASP A 101 -0.16 -23.80 11.99
N ASP A 102 -1.16 -24.21 11.21
CA ASP A 102 -1.07 -25.21 10.14
C ASP A 102 -0.93 -24.62 8.73
N ALA A 103 -0.77 -23.29 8.60
CA ALA A 103 -0.59 -22.65 7.31
C ALA A 103 0.73 -23.07 6.63
N VAL A 104 0.67 -23.32 5.33
CA VAL A 104 1.82 -23.76 4.52
C VAL A 104 2.40 -22.57 3.74
N THR A 105 3.70 -22.32 3.88
CA THR A 105 4.43 -21.38 3.01
C THR A 105 4.78 -22.05 1.69
N VAL A 106 4.41 -21.42 0.57
CA VAL A 106 4.67 -21.93 -0.78
C VAL A 106 5.47 -20.90 -1.57
N GLU A 107 6.63 -21.30 -2.10
CA GLU A 107 7.37 -20.49 -3.07
C GLU A 107 6.69 -20.55 -4.43
N LEU A 108 6.41 -19.39 -5.02
CA LEU A 108 5.87 -19.32 -6.37
C LEU A 108 6.97 -19.62 -7.41
N PRO A 109 6.67 -20.35 -8.49
CA PRO A 109 7.62 -20.56 -9.57
C PRO A 109 8.00 -19.23 -10.27
N PRO A 110 9.20 -19.14 -10.84
CA PRO A 110 9.73 -17.93 -11.48
C PRO A 110 8.97 -17.51 -12.74
#